data_AF-A0A356MJH7-F1
#
_entry.id   AF-A0A356MJH7-F1
#
_cell.length_a   1.000
_cell.length_b   1.000
_cell.length_c   1.000
_cell.angle_alpha   90.00
_cell.angle_beta   90.00
_cell.angle_gamma   90.00
#
_symmetry.space_group_name_H-M   'P 1'
#
loop_
_entity.id
_entity.type
_entity.pdbx_description
1 polymer ?
#
loop_
_entity_poly.entity_id
_entity_poly.type
_entity_poly.pdbx_seq_one_letter_code
_entity_poly.pdbx_strand_id
1 'polypeptide(L)'
;MLYLYIALGASAFLYITLFTVKVLVKKKRAKALQQKKEENLDIVDDVRYTVEENPVLPEVNEVTETKVNATYQQKDIMLYQNTPVIVSKDGEVKPGKYILLSTDENQDTFNVRVGIYVREYRHNQEVVLAEGDTICAVSSNIILR
;
A
#
# COMPACT_ATOMS: atom_id res chain seq x y z
N MET A 1 -29.08 -55.30 -21.80
CA MET A 1 -28.91 -55.01 -20.35
C MET A 1 -27.45 -55.02 -19.91
N LEU A 2 -26.63 -56.03 -20.24
CA LEU A 2 -25.21 -56.10 -19.84
C LEU A 2 -24.37 -54.86 -20.23
N TYR A 3 -24.47 -54.40 -21.48
CA TYR A 3 -23.73 -53.21 -21.96
C TYR A 3 -24.14 -51.90 -21.28
N LEU A 4 -25.37 -51.80 -20.79
CA LEU A 4 -25.86 -50.63 -20.05
C LEU A 4 -25.17 -50.51 -18.68
N TYR A 5 -24.99 -51.64 -17.98
CA TYR A 5 -24.27 -51.68 -16.71
C TYR A 5 -22.78 -51.42 -16.87
N ILE A 6 -22.16 -51.90 -17.95
CA ILE A 6 -20.75 -51.61 -18.26
C ILE A 6 -20.56 -50.11 -18.54
N ALA A 7 -21.46 -49.48 -19.30
CA ALA A 7 -21.41 -48.04 -19.58
C ALA A 7 -21.61 -47.17 -18.32
N LEU A 8 -22.53 -47.56 -17.43
CA LEU A 8 -22.74 -46.89 -16.14
C LEU A 8 -21.56 -47.06 -15.18
N GLY A 9 -20.93 -48.24 -15.16
CA GLY A 9 -19.73 -48.50 -14.37
C GLY A 9 -18.53 -47.68 -14.85
N ALA A 10 -18.33 -47.60 -16.17
CA ALA A 10 -17.25 -46.82 -16.77
C ALA A 10 -17.41 -45.31 -16.53
N SER A 11 -18.64 -44.77 -16.62
CA SER A 11 -18.89 -43.35 -16.36
C SER A 11 -18.74 -42.99 -14.89
N ALA A 12 -19.18 -43.85 -13.97
CA ALA A 12 -18.98 -43.67 -12.54
C ALA A 12 -17.48 -43.68 -12.18
N PHE A 13 -16.70 -44.60 -12.75
CA PHE A 13 -15.25 -44.66 -12.54
C PHE A 13 -14.53 -43.42 -13.08
N LEU A 14 -14.93 -42.94 -14.27
CA LEU A 14 -14.40 -41.71 -14.86
C LEU A 14 -14.74 -40.47 -14.01
N TYR A 15 -15.93 -40.43 -13.40
CA TYR A 15 -16.31 -39.34 -12.51
C TYR A 15 -15.49 -39.34 -11.20
N ILE A 16 -15.31 -40.52 -10.59
CA ILE A 16 -14.53 -40.69 -9.35
C ILE A 16 -13.06 -40.31 -9.57
N THR A 17 -12.48 -40.70 -10.71
CA THR A 17 -11.09 -40.33 -11.05
C THR A 17 -10.94 -38.82 -11.27
N LEU A 18 -11.88 -38.16 -11.97
CA LEU A 18 -11.86 -36.70 -12.11
C LEU A 18 -12.04 -35.96 -10.78
N PHE A 19 -12.90 -36.48 -9.90
CA PHE A 19 -13.14 -35.89 -8.58
C PHE A 19 -11.90 -35.98 -7.69
N THR A 20 -11.27 -37.15 -7.62
CA THR A 20 -10.05 -37.37 -6.81
C THR A 20 -8.89 -36.51 -7.29
N VAL A 21 -8.70 -36.35 -8.61
CA VAL A 21 -7.70 -35.44 -9.19
C VAL A 21 -7.98 -33.98 -8.79
N LYS A 22 -9.22 -33.50 -8.91
CA LYS A 22 -9.58 -32.13 -8.49
C LYS A 22 -9.30 -31.88 -7.00
N VAL A 23 -9.61 -32.84 -6.13
CA VAL A 23 -9.36 -32.73 -4.69
C VAL A 23 -7.86 -32.69 -4.39
N LEU A 24 -7.06 -33.53 -5.06
CA LEU A 24 -5.60 -33.53 -4.91
C LEU A 24 -4.95 -32.23 -5.40
N VAL A 25 -5.41 -31.68 -6.53
CA VAL A 25 -4.93 -30.38 -7.03
C VAL A 25 -5.28 -29.25 -6.06
N LYS A 26 -6.51 -29.23 -5.52
CA LYS A 26 -6.88 -28.25 -4.49
C LYS A 26 -6.03 -28.38 -3.22
N LYS A 27 -5.77 -29.59 -2.75
CA LYS A 27 -4.88 -29.84 -1.59
C LYS A 27 -3.44 -29.39 -1.86
N LYS A 28 -2.90 -29.66 -3.05
CA LYS A 28 -1.56 -29.19 -3.45
C LYS A 28 -1.49 -27.67 -3.52
N ARG A 29 -2.50 -27.02 -4.11
CA ARG A 29 -2.59 -25.54 -4.16
C ARG A 29 -2.76 -24.93 -2.78
N ALA A 30 -3.56 -25.54 -1.90
CA ALA A 30 -3.71 -25.08 -0.52
C ALA A 30 -2.40 -25.20 0.26
N LYS A 31 -1.65 -26.31 0.09
CA LYS A 31 -0.31 -26.46 0.69
C LYS A 31 0.71 -25.48 0.14
N ALA A 32 0.71 -25.23 -1.17
CA ALA A 32 1.57 -24.23 -1.79
C ALA A 32 1.22 -22.80 -1.33
N LEU A 33 -0.06 -22.50 -1.13
CA LEU A 33 -0.53 -21.22 -0.58
C LEU A 33 -0.17 -21.08 0.90
N GLN A 34 -0.24 -22.17 1.68
CA GLN A 34 0.21 -22.20 3.07
C GLN A 34 1.73 -22.04 3.18
N GLN A 35 2.52 -22.72 2.35
CA GLN A 35 3.97 -22.51 2.27
C GLN A 35 4.32 -21.08 1.84
N LYS A 36 3.62 -20.52 0.85
CA LYS A 36 3.80 -19.12 0.43
C LYS A 36 3.46 -18.13 1.56
N LYS A 37 2.48 -18.47 2.41
CA LYS A 37 2.08 -17.68 3.57
C LYS A 37 3.08 -17.80 4.73
N GLU A 38 3.57 -19.00 5.02
CA GLU A 38 4.60 -19.24 6.04
C GLU A 38 5.96 -18.65 5.65
N GLU A 39 6.32 -18.64 4.37
CA GLU A 39 7.58 -18.07 3.87
C GLU A 39 7.46 -16.58 3.53
N ASN A 40 6.25 -16.03 3.48
CA ASN A 40 5.99 -14.61 3.31
C ASN A 40 6.64 -14.01 2.05
N LEU A 41 6.52 -14.69 0.92
CA LEU A 41 7.13 -14.25 -0.34
C LEU A 41 6.07 -14.05 -1.42
N ASP A 42 6.05 -12.87 -2.04
CA ASP A 42 5.35 -12.65 -3.30
C ASP A 42 6.39 -12.51 -4.42
N ILE A 43 6.32 -13.40 -5.41
CA ILE A 43 7.23 -13.39 -6.57
C ILE A 43 6.44 -12.75 -7.71
N VAL A 44 6.80 -11.51 -8.04
CA VAL A 44 6.30 -10.76 -9.19
C VAL A 44 7.48 -10.55 -10.14
N ASP A 45 7.34 -10.98 -11.40
CA ASP A 45 8.32 -10.81 -12.47
C ASP A 45 9.77 -11.21 -12.12
N ASP A 46 9.97 -12.45 -11.66
CA ASP A 46 11.28 -13.07 -11.41
C ASP A 46 12.16 -12.37 -10.34
N VAL A 47 11.58 -11.42 -9.58
CA VAL A 47 12.23 -10.76 -8.46
C VAL A 47 11.54 -11.15 -7.15
N ARG A 48 12.34 -11.53 -6.14
CA ARG A 48 11.86 -11.96 -4.82
C ARG A 48 11.59 -10.76 -3.94
N TYR A 49 10.36 -10.61 -3.46
CA TYR A 49 10.01 -9.65 -2.41
C TYR A 49 9.67 -10.39 -1.12
N THR A 50 10.32 -10.01 -0.03
CA THR A 50 9.91 -10.39 1.32
C THR A 50 8.69 -9.56 1.67
N VAL A 51 7.54 -10.21 1.81
CA VAL A 51 6.37 -9.60 2.43
C VAL A 51 6.63 -9.69 3.93
N GLU A 52 6.61 -8.56 4.63
CA GLU A 52 6.53 -8.60 6.09
C GLU A 52 5.04 -8.70 6.45
N GLU A 53 4.55 -9.86 6.90
CA GLU A 53 3.17 -10.03 7.42
C GLU A 53 2.95 -9.28 8.75
N ASN A 54 3.98 -8.62 9.28
CA ASN A 54 3.91 -7.72 10.41
C ASN A 54 4.87 -6.55 10.19
N PRO A 55 4.44 -5.42 9.61
CA PRO A 55 5.10 -4.18 9.94
C PRO A 55 4.91 -3.98 11.44
N VAL A 56 6.04 -3.99 12.16
CA VAL A 56 6.18 -3.88 13.61
C VAL A 56 5.05 -3.05 14.25
N LEU A 57 4.12 -3.72 14.93
CA LEU A 57 3.31 -3.10 15.97
C LEU A 57 4.28 -2.62 17.07
N PRO A 58 4.02 -1.45 17.67
CA PRO A 58 4.99 -0.74 18.48
C PRO A 58 5.42 -1.63 19.64
N GLU A 59 6.72 -1.93 19.74
CA GLU A 59 7.27 -2.23 21.05
C GLU A 59 7.11 -0.97 21.87
N VAL A 60 6.12 -1.04 22.77
CA VAL A 60 5.96 -0.16 23.92
C VAL A 60 7.23 -0.33 24.76
N ASN A 61 8.24 0.45 24.43
CA ASN A 61 9.29 0.82 25.37
C ASN A 61 9.03 2.25 25.78
N GLU A 62 8.96 2.41 27.10
CA GLU A 62 8.52 3.59 27.80
C GLU A 62 9.26 4.86 27.33
N VAL A 63 8.47 5.91 27.12
CA VAL A 63 8.85 7.32 26.98
C VAL A 63 9.59 7.67 25.66
N THR A 64 9.03 8.68 24.98
CA THR A 64 9.60 9.58 23.95
C THR A 64 9.13 9.33 22.51
N GLU A 65 8.29 10.26 22.05
CA GLU A 65 8.07 10.71 20.68
C GLU A 65 7.69 9.66 19.61
N THR A 66 6.39 9.63 19.33
CA THR A 66 5.72 8.84 18.30
C THR A 66 6.27 9.14 16.90
N LYS A 67 7.26 8.35 16.44
CA LYS A 67 7.61 8.28 15.02
C LYS A 67 6.52 7.49 14.29
N VAL A 68 5.75 8.18 13.45
CA VAL A 68 4.70 7.59 12.64
C VAL A 68 5.24 7.41 11.22
N ASN A 69 5.35 6.16 10.76
CA ASN A 69 5.74 5.87 9.38
C ASN A 69 4.60 6.30 8.43
N ALA A 70 4.89 7.21 7.51
CA ALA A 70 3.90 7.69 6.53
C ALA A 70 3.72 6.69 5.39
N THR A 71 2.83 5.71 5.56
CA THR A 71 2.38 4.85 4.45
C THR A 71 1.51 5.64 3.48
N TYR A 72 1.81 5.59 2.18
CA TYR A 72 1.06 6.29 1.13
C TYR A 72 -0.39 5.74 1.01
N GLN A 73 -1.39 6.61 1.12
CA GLN A 73 -2.80 6.29 0.94
C GLN A 73 -3.31 6.78 -0.43
N GLN A 74 -4.39 6.17 -0.94
CA GLN A 74 -4.92 6.40 -2.30
C GLN A 74 -5.39 7.86 -2.59
N LYS A 75 -5.39 8.75 -1.60
CA LYS A 75 -5.76 10.16 -1.72
C LYS A 75 -4.63 11.13 -1.35
N ASP A 76 -3.47 10.60 -1.02
CA ASP A 76 -2.30 11.41 -0.72
C ASP A 76 -1.75 12.05 -1.98
N ILE A 77 -1.38 13.33 -1.88
CA ILE A 77 -0.79 14.09 -2.97
C ILE A 77 0.69 14.27 -2.68
N MET A 78 1.53 13.79 -3.61
CA MET A 78 2.97 13.94 -3.51
C MET A 78 3.38 15.32 -4.03
N LEU A 79 4.01 16.12 -3.18
CA LEU A 79 4.67 17.35 -3.58
C LEU A 79 6.16 17.10 -3.77
N TYR A 80 6.59 17.16 -5.02
CA TYR A 80 8.00 17.07 -5.36
C TYR A 80 8.73 18.36 -5.00
N GLN A 81 9.98 18.21 -4.57
CA GLN A 81 10.84 19.33 -4.21
C GLN A 81 10.98 20.31 -5.38
N ASN A 82 10.91 21.61 -5.05
CA ASN A 82 11.02 22.74 -5.97
C ASN A 82 10.03 22.73 -7.15
N THR A 83 8.93 21.98 -7.01
CA THR A 83 7.85 21.95 -8.01
C THR A 83 6.64 22.69 -7.43
N PRO A 84 6.42 23.97 -7.79
CA PRO A 84 5.28 24.72 -7.31
C PRO A 84 3.99 24.23 -7.96
N VAL A 85 2.97 24.00 -7.13
CA VAL A 85 1.63 23.58 -7.55
C VAL A 85 0.64 24.66 -7.16
N ILE A 86 -0.27 25.01 -8.09
CA ILE A 86 -1.33 25.98 -7.85
C ILE A 86 -2.53 25.25 -7.24
N VAL A 87 -3.06 25.80 -6.16
CA VAL A 87 -4.25 25.30 -5.48
C VAL A 87 -5.49 25.79 -6.24
N SER A 88 -6.26 24.86 -6.78
CA SER A 88 -7.51 25.18 -7.46
C SER A 88 -8.56 24.08 -7.30
N LYS A 89 -9.85 24.43 -7.36
CA LYS A 89 -10.95 23.45 -7.25
C LYS A 89 -10.87 22.34 -8.29
N ASP A 90 -10.38 22.67 -9.48
CA ASP A 90 -10.25 21.78 -10.63
C ASP A 90 -8.83 21.21 -10.79
N GLY A 91 -7.90 21.58 -9.90
CA GLY A 91 -6.49 21.19 -9.94
C GLY A 91 -6.18 19.92 -9.16
N GLU A 92 -4.88 19.59 -9.13
CA GLU A 92 -4.35 18.44 -8.37
C GLU A 92 -4.50 18.66 -6.85
N VAL A 93 -4.15 19.86 -6.38
CA VAL A 93 -4.33 20.28 -4.98
C VAL A 93 -5.56 21.17 -4.89
N LYS A 94 -6.55 20.73 -4.12
CA LYS A 94 -7.80 21.47 -3.89
C LYS A 94 -7.66 22.38 -2.67
N PRO A 95 -8.47 23.44 -2.55
CA PRO A 95 -8.50 24.24 -1.33
C PRO A 95 -9.00 23.41 -0.16
N GLY A 96 -8.38 23.56 1.00
CA GLY A 96 -8.74 22.79 2.19
C GLY A 96 -7.67 22.75 3.26
N LYS A 97 -7.92 21.92 4.27
CA LYS A 97 -6.95 21.59 5.31
C LYS A 97 -6.24 20.30 4.93
N TYR A 98 -4.92 20.30 5.07
CA TYR A 98 -4.07 19.15 4.82
C TYR A 98 -3.13 18.92 6.01
N ILE A 99 -2.70 17.68 6.16
CA ILE A 99 -1.60 17.28 7.02
C ILE A 99 -0.36 17.10 6.14
N LEU A 100 0.73 17.75 6.54
CA LEU A 100 2.02 17.61 5.88
C LEU A 100 2.81 16.46 6.49
N LEU A 101 3.21 15.50 5.65
CA LEU A 101 4.01 14.36 6.05
C LEU A 101 5.36 14.41 5.33
N SER A 102 6.44 14.21 6.09
CA SER A 102 7.77 13.99 5.53
C SER A 102 7.82 12.66 4.79
N THR A 103 8.53 12.61 3.66
CA THR A 103 8.83 11.35 2.96
C THR A 103 10.07 10.65 3.53
N ASP A 104 10.86 11.34 4.35
CA ASP A 104 12.06 10.81 5.00
C ASP A 104 11.80 10.63 6.51
N GLU A 105 11.96 9.40 7.00
CA GLU A 105 11.75 8.99 8.40
C GLU A 105 12.79 9.58 9.37
N ASN A 106 13.89 10.11 8.84
CA ASN A 106 14.93 10.78 9.63
C ASN A 106 14.81 12.30 9.60
N GLN A 107 13.81 12.85 8.90
CA GLN A 107 13.63 14.28 8.75
C GLN A 107 12.36 14.76 9.47
N ASP A 108 12.53 15.25 10.70
CA ASP A 108 11.43 15.73 11.54
C ASP A 108 10.89 17.10 11.09
N THR A 109 11.73 17.92 10.45
CA THR A 109 11.37 19.26 9.96
C THR A 109 11.73 19.46 8.49
N PHE A 110 10.87 20.17 7.77
CA PHE A 110 11.03 20.48 6.36
C PHE A 110 10.43 21.84 6.04
N ASN A 111 10.96 22.49 5.00
CA ASN A 111 10.53 23.82 4.57
C ASN A 111 9.52 23.71 3.44
N VAL A 112 8.38 24.39 3.61
CA VAL A 112 7.31 24.48 2.61
C VAL A 112 7.09 25.95 2.29
N ARG A 113 6.97 26.26 1.00
CA ARG A 113 6.55 27.56 0.52
C ARG A 113 5.05 27.56 0.29
N VAL A 114 4.36 28.50 0.89
CA VAL A 114 2.93 28.77 0.64
C VAL A 114 2.81 30.23 0.19
N GLY A 115 2.38 30.43 -1.05
CA GLY A 115 2.45 31.70 -1.75
C GLY A 115 3.88 32.20 -1.87
N ILE A 116 4.16 33.35 -1.24
CA ILE A 116 5.49 34.00 -1.25
C ILE A 116 6.35 33.67 -0.02
N TYR A 117 5.77 33.00 0.99
CA TYR A 117 6.44 32.76 2.27
C TYR A 117 6.95 31.34 2.37
N VAL A 118 8.17 31.17 2.87
CA VAL A 118 8.73 29.87 3.23
C VAL A 118 8.64 29.74 4.75
N ARG A 119 8.08 28.63 5.21
CA ARG A 119 7.95 28.31 6.63
C ARG A 119 8.41 26.88 6.87
N GLU A 120 9.04 26.67 8.03
CA GLU A 120 9.37 25.33 8.52
C GLU A 120 8.10 24.67 9.09
N TYR A 121 7.87 23.44 8.68
CA TYR A 121 6.81 22.56 9.16
C TYR A 121 7.43 21.29 9.73
N ARG A 122 6.72 20.69 10.70
CA ARG A 122 7.04 19.39 11.25
C ARG A 122 6.22 18.30 10.58
N HIS A 123 6.72 17.07 10.66
CA HIS A 123 5.92 15.90 10.31
C HIS A 123 4.57 15.90 11.07
N ASN A 124 3.49 15.57 10.36
CA ASN A 124 2.12 15.53 10.88
C ASN A 124 1.56 16.90 11.34
N GLN A 125 2.09 17.99 10.78
CA GLN A 125 1.59 19.34 11.04
C GLN A 125 0.52 19.75 10.01
N GLU A 126 -0.50 20.47 10.44
CA GLU A 126 -1.56 20.96 9.57
C GLU A 126 -1.14 22.22 8.77
N VAL A 127 -1.67 22.31 7.56
CA VAL A 127 -1.65 23.50 6.70
C VAL A 127 -3.04 23.73 6.11
N VAL A 128 -3.42 24.98 5.93
CA VAL A 128 -4.67 25.37 5.27
C VAL A 128 -4.32 26.10 4.00
N LEU A 129 -4.90 25.67 2.88
CA LEU A 129 -4.66 26.19 1.54
C LEU A 129 -5.94 26.80 0.99
N ALA A 130 -5.85 28.04 0.48
CA ALA A 130 -6.95 28.73 -0.18
C ALA A 130 -6.87 28.60 -1.70
N GLU A 131 -7.99 28.85 -2.38
CA GLU A 131 -8.03 28.92 -3.84
C GLU A 131 -7.07 30.00 -4.36
N GLY A 132 -6.21 29.63 -5.31
CA GLY A 132 -5.20 30.51 -5.90
C GLY A 132 -3.87 30.56 -5.15
N ASP A 133 -3.75 29.90 -3.99
CA ASP A 133 -2.45 29.74 -3.33
C ASP A 133 -1.49 28.91 -4.19
N THR A 134 -0.20 29.12 -4.00
CA THR A 134 0.84 28.27 -4.59
C THR A 134 1.55 27.53 -3.47
N ILE A 135 1.61 26.20 -3.52
CA ILE A 135 2.35 25.40 -2.55
C ILE A 135 3.56 24.73 -3.21
N CYS A 136 4.69 24.71 -2.53
CA CYS A 136 5.92 24.10 -3.04
C CYS A 136 6.76 23.53 -1.89
N ALA A 137 7.19 22.28 -2.01
CA ALA A 137 8.13 21.69 -1.07
C ALA A 137 9.55 22.21 -1.37
N VAL A 138 10.26 22.77 -0.39
CA VAL A 138 11.54 23.46 -0.63
C VAL A 138 12.73 22.57 -0.28
N SER A 139 12.68 21.89 0.86
CA SER A 139 13.83 21.12 1.38
C SER A 139 13.85 19.66 0.96
N SER A 140 12.69 19.04 0.78
CA SER A 140 12.53 17.61 0.49
C SER A 140 11.16 17.37 -0.13
N ASN A 141 10.94 16.17 -0.65
CA ASN A 141 9.60 15.76 -1.06
C ASN A 141 8.71 15.60 0.18
N ILE A 142 7.43 15.94 0.04
CA ILE A 142 6.46 15.85 1.13
C ILE A 142 5.14 15.33 0.60
N ILE A 143 4.33 14.78 1.50
CA ILE A 143 2.99 14.29 1.19
C ILE A 143 1.96 15.22 1.84
N LEU A 144 0.95 15.61 1.06
CA LEU A 144 -0.26 16.26 1.53
C LEU A 144 -1.35 15.20 1.75
N ARG A 145 -1.95 15.19 2.94
CA ARG A 145 -3.07 14.29 3.29
C ARG A 145 -4.29 15.05 3.78
#